data_AF-A0AB34HLR1-F1
#
_entry.id   AF-A0AB34HLR1-F1
#
_cell.length_a   1.000
_cell.length_b   1.000
_cell.length_c   1.000
_cell.angle_alpha   90.00
_cell.angle_beta   90.00
_cell.angle_gamma   90.00
#
_symmetry.space_group_name_H-M   'P 1'
#
loop_
_entity.id
_entity.type
_entity.pdbx_description
1 polymer ?
#
loop_
_entity_poly.entity_id
_entity_poly.type
_entity_poly.pdbx_seq_one_letter_code
_entity_poly.pdbx_strand_id
1 'polypeptide(L)'
;MEDQALPESPSVPMDLFEKSLVKGPNICATRGVSSCQQCLAVSPMCAWCSDEALPPGSPRCNLKENLLKDDCALESIEFPISEARILEARPLSDKGSGDSSQITQVSPQRIALRLRPGRRGEELTSFCLADDSKNFSVQVRQVEDYPVDIYYLMDLSYSMKDDLWSIQNLGTKLASQMRKLTSNLRIGFGAFVDKPVSPYMYISPPEALKNPCYE
;
A
#
# COMPACT_ATOMS: atom_id res chain seq x y z
N MET A 1 64.35 9.12 -23.69
CA MET A 1 65.10 10.25 -23.13
C MET A 1 64.06 11.10 -22.44
N GLU A 2 64.17 11.15 -21.11
CA GLU A 2 63.35 11.91 -20.15
C GLU A 2 61.91 11.37 -19.95
N ASP A 3 61.61 10.59 -18.91
CA ASP A 3 61.53 10.89 -17.46
C ASP A 3 60.59 12.05 -17.12
N GLN A 4 59.44 11.76 -16.49
CA GLN A 4 59.18 12.14 -15.08
C GLN A 4 57.76 11.81 -14.59
N ALA A 5 57.74 10.94 -13.57
CA ALA A 5 56.92 10.92 -12.36
C ALA A 5 55.50 11.51 -12.37
N LEU A 6 54.50 10.62 -12.21
CA LEU A 6 53.21 10.94 -11.60
C LEU A 6 53.35 10.87 -10.07
N PRO A 7 52.81 11.84 -9.30
CA PRO A 7 52.96 11.89 -7.85
C PRO A 7 52.11 10.83 -7.15
N GLU A 8 52.73 10.09 -6.22
CA GLU A 8 52.06 9.23 -5.26
C GLU A 8 51.17 10.08 -4.34
N SER A 9 49.87 9.75 -4.28
CA SER A 9 48.94 10.31 -3.32
C SER A 9 49.26 9.79 -1.91
N PRO A 10 49.28 10.63 -0.86
CA PRO A 10 49.54 10.16 0.48
C PRO A 10 48.38 9.27 0.97
N SER A 11 48.72 8.06 1.40
CA SER A 11 47.85 7.17 2.15
C SER A 11 47.48 7.84 3.48
N VAL A 12 46.26 8.35 3.56
CA VAL A 12 45.70 8.84 4.82
C VAL A 12 45.41 7.62 5.70
N PRO A 13 45.96 7.52 6.91
CA PRO A 13 45.65 6.41 7.80
C PRO A 13 44.17 6.43 8.17
N MET A 14 43.48 5.33 7.85
CA MET A 14 42.12 4.98 8.28
C MET A 14 42.12 4.58 9.77
N ASP A 15 42.57 5.48 10.64
CA ASP A 15 42.54 5.30 12.09
C ASP A 15 42.10 6.60 12.74
N LEU A 16 40.80 6.89 12.69
CA LEU A 16 40.13 7.85 13.60
C LEU A 16 38.60 7.76 13.57
N PHE A 17 38.02 6.63 13.15
CA PHE A 17 36.58 6.36 13.25
C PHE A 17 36.28 5.12 14.11
N GLU A 18 37.03 4.93 15.20
CA GLU A 18 36.60 4.05 16.28
C GLU A 18 36.66 4.78 17.62
N LYS A 19 35.52 4.74 18.33
CA LYS A 19 35.25 5.23 19.69
C LYS A 19 34.83 6.69 19.82
N SER A 20 33.63 6.99 19.35
CA SER A 20 32.71 7.85 20.12
C SER A 20 31.53 7.01 20.61
N LEU A 21 31.76 6.26 21.69
CA LEU A 21 30.67 5.78 22.51
C LEU A 21 30.06 7.02 23.18
N VAL A 22 28.90 7.43 22.70
CA VAL A 22 28.17 8.61 23.19
C VAL A 22 27.82 8.41 24.68
N LYS A 23 28.73 8.81 25.58
CA LYS A 23 28.47 9.13 27.00
C LYS A 23 27.80 10.51 27.07
N GLY A 24 26.69 10.65 26.35
CA GLY A 24 25.92 11.89 26.26
C GLY A 24 24.46 11.66 26.64
N PRO A 25 23.78 12.68 27.21
CA PRO A 25 22.35 12.62 27.44
C PRO A 25 21.64 12.46 26.08
N ASN A 26 21.00 11.30 25.87
CA ASN A 26 20.23 11.02 24.66
C ASN A 26 18.74 11.31 24.89
N ILE A 27 17.97 11.31 23.79
CA ILE A 27 16.53 11.58 23.83
C ILE A 27 15.74 10.58 24.70
N CYS A 28 16.27 9.36 24.88
CA CYS A 28 15.65 8.31 25.69
C CYS A 28 15.77 8.60 27.19
N ALA A 29 16.98 8.99 27.64
CA ALA A 29 17.28 9.24 29.04
C ALA A 29 16.83 10.63 29.53
N THR A 30 16.80 11.63 28.65
CA THR A 30 16.46 13.03 29.00
C THR A 30 14.96 13.30 29.18
N ARG A 31 14.08 12.43 28.67
CA ARG A 31 12.63 12.63 28.66
C ARG A 31 11.93 12.30 29.99
N GLY A 32 12.63 11.73 30.97
CA GLY A 32 12.07 11.45 32.30
C GLY A 32 10.83 10.54 32.27
N VAL A 33 10.85 9.49 31.45
CA VAL A 33 9.71 8.57 31.29
C VAL A 33 9.51 7.68 32.51
N SER A 34 8.25 7.49 32.92
CA SER A 34 7.89 6.72 34.13
C SER A 34 7.42 5.29 33.84
N SER A 35 7.21 4.93 32.57
CA SER A 35 6.72 3.61 32.18
C SER A 35 7.39 3.07 30.91
N CYS A 36 7.43 1.74 30.78
CA CYS A 36 7.93 1.04 29.60
C CYS A 36 7.23 1.52 28.32
N GLN A 37 5.89 1.59 28.33
CA GLN A 37 5.11 2.04 27.17
C GLN A 37 5.49 3.47 26.72
N GLN A 38 5.70 4.39 27.67
CA GLN A 38 6.13 5.75 27.35
C GLN A 38 7.54 5.78 26.79
N CYS A 39 8.47 5.00 27.37
CA CYS A 39 9.84 4.84 26.84
C CYS A 39 9.80 4.36 25.38
N LEU A 40 8.97 3.34 25.10
CA LEU A 40 8.89 2.76 23.78
C LEU A 40 8.35 3.73 22.72
N ALA A 41 7.50 4.69 23.13
CA ALA A 41 6.94 5.74 22.28
C ALA A 41 7.85 6.97 22.08
N VAL A 42 8.97 7.09 22.81
CA VAL A 42 9.89 8.25 22.71
C VAL A 42 10.64 8.26 21.39
N SER A 43 11.32 7.16 21.07
CA SER A 43 12.01 6.93 19.80
C SER A 43 12.17 5.41 19.60
N PRO A 44 12.19 4.94 18.35
CA PRO A 44 12.54 3.57 17.95
C PRO A 44 13.87 3.04 18.49
N MET A 45 14.85 3.93 18.72
CA MET A 45 16.17 3.54 19.21
C MET A 45 16.19 3.29 20.73
N CYS A 46 15.16 3.71 21.47
CA CYS A 46 15.10 3.53 22.91
C CYS A 46 14.79 2.09 23.30
N ALA A 47 15.28 1.63 24.43
CA ALA A 47 14.99 0.34 25.04
C ALA A 47 14.61 0.56 26.51
N TRP A 48 13.91 -0.40 27.10
CA TRP A 48 13.52 -0.35 28.51
C TRP A 48 14.11 -1.52 29.29
N CYS A 49 14.62 -1.26 30.50
CA CYS A 49 15.10 -2.28 31.42
C CYS A 49 14.08 -2.53 32.54
N SER A 50 13.55 -3.74 32.62
CA SER A 50 12.63 -4.20 33.69
C SER A 50 13.34 -4.84 34.88
N ASP A 51 14.67 -4.88 34.89
CA ASP A 51 15.45 -5.51 35.96
C ASP A 51 15.29 -4.74 37.28
N GLU A 52 15.12 -5.47 38.39
CA GLU A 52 15.02 -4.92 39.74
C GLU A 52 16.41 -4.61 40.31
N ALA A 53 17.45 -5.30 39.85
CA ALA A 53 18.83 -5.14 40.31
C ALA A 53 19.57 -3.94 39.69
N LEU A 54 18.88 -3.13 38.88
CA LEU A 54 19.48 -1.97 38.20
C LEU A 54 20.03 -0.95 39.23
N PRO A 55 21.27 -0.46 39.07
CA PRO A 55 21.88 0.49 40.01
C PRO A 55 21.03 1.74 40.23
N PRO A 56 20.85 2.19 41.48
CA PRO A 56 20.10 3.40 41.79
C PRO A 56 20.80 4.62 41.18
N GLY A 57 20.13 5.28 40.23
CA GLY A 57 20.68 6.41 39.47
C GLY A 57 20.83 6.13 37.97
N SER A 58 20.77 4.87 37.53
CA SER A 58 20.77 4.52 36.11
C SER A 58 19.37 4.69 35.49
N PRO A 59 19.26 5.30 34.30
CA PRO A 59 17.97 5.50 33.64
C PRO A 59 17.41 4.17 33.11
N ARG A 60 16.19 3.81 33.51
CA ARG A 60 15.48 2.61 33.01
C ARG A 60 15.16 2.66 31.51
N CYS A 61 15.07 3.87 30.94
CA CYS A 61 14.90 4.09 29.51
C CYS A 61 16.18 4.67 28.93
N ASN A 62 16.86 3.91 28.08
CA ASN A 62 18.10 4.33 27.43
C ASN A 62 18.27 3.59 26.10
N LEU A 63 19.34 3.85 25.36
CA LEU A 63 19.71 3.02 24.21
C LEU A 63 20.03 1.60 24.67
N LYS A 64 19.71 0.59 23.85
CA LYS A 64 19.98 -0.83 24.17
C LYS A 64 21.43 -1.07 24.61
N GLU A 65 22.38 -0.47 23.90
CA GLU A 65 23.83 -0.58 24.18
C GLU A 65 24.25 0.03 25.51
N ASN A 66 23.53 1.07 25.98
CA ASN A 66 23.82 1.70 27.26
C ASN A 66 23.23 0.88 28.41
N LEU A 67 22.03 0.33 28.25
CA LEU A 67 21.44 -0.57 29.26
C LEU A 67 22.31 -1.82 29.48
N LEU A 68 22.95 -2.32 28.43
CA LEU A 68 23.90 -3.43 28.53
C LEU A 68 25.19 -3.08 29.28
N LYS A 69 25.59 -1.80 29.28
CA LYS A 69 26.74 -1.31 30.06
C LYS A 69 26.38 -1.01 31.51
N ASP A 70 25.11 -0.74 31.77
CA ASP A 70 24.57 -0.49 33.11
C ASP A 70 24.21 -1.81 33.85
N ASP A 71 24.77 -2.94 33.40
CA ASP A 71 24.57 -4.30 33.93
C ASP A 71 23.10 -4.78 33.94
N CYS A 72 22.25 -4.27 33.05
CA CYS A 72 20.88 -4.80 32.88
C CYS A 72 20.91 -6.17 32.19
N ALA A 73 20.22 -7.16 32.76
CA ALA A 73 20.11 -8.49 32.17
C ALA A 73 19.45 -8.43 30.77
N LEU A 74 20.02 -9.14 29.79
CA LEU A 74 19.52 -9.19 28.40
C LEU A 74 18.04 -9.58 28.29
N GLU A 75 17.60 -10.54 29.11
CA GLU A 75 16.21 -11.02 29.15
C GLU A 75 15.24 -9.99 29.75
N SER A 76 15.77 -9.03 30.52
CA SER A 76 15.00 -7.94 31.12
C SER A 76 15.01 -6.66 30.26
N ILE A 77 15.59 -6.72 29.05
CA ILE A 77 15.60 -5.60 28.11
C ILE A 77 14.46 -5.75 27.10
N GLU A 78 13.49 -4.86 27.21
CA GLU A 78 12.39 -4.72 26.26
C GLU A 78 12.81 -3.82 25.10
N PHE A 79 13.05 -4.44 23.95
CA PHE A 79 13.42 -3.74 22.71
C PHE A 79 12.70 -4.36 21.49
N PRO A 80 11.40 -4.04 21.28
CA PRO A 80 10.68 -4.50 20.10
C PRO A 80 11.24 -3.85 18.84
N ILE A 81 11.59 -4.68 17.86
CA ILE A 81 12.11 -4.26 16.55
C ILE A 81 10.99 -4.32 15.52
N SER A 82 10.83 -3.25 14.73
CA SER A 82 9.87 -3.28 13.63
C SER A 82 10.37 -4.13 12.47
N GLU A 83 9.49 -4.95 11.92
CA GLU A 83 9.80 -5.90 10.86
C GLU A 83 8.66 -6.01 9.85
N ALA A 84 9.03 -6.24 8.58
CA ALA A 84 8.11 -6.60 7.51
C ALA A 84 8.47 -8.02 7.05
N ARG A 85 7.53 -8.94 7.18
CA ARG A 85 7.71 -10.33 6.75
C ARG A 85 6.69 -10.69 5.69
N ILE A 86 7.15 -11.18 4.55
CA ILE A 86 6.27 -11.67 3.49
C ILE A 86 5.75 -13.04 3.91
N LEU A 87 4.42 -13.18 4.00
CA LEU A 87 3.75 -14.43 4.33
C LEU A 87 3.32 -15.20 3.08
N GLU A 88 2.97 -14.48 2.00
CA GLU A 88 2.52 -15.07 0.75
C GLU A 88 2.96 -14.21 -0.43
N ALA A 89 3.71 -14.82 -1.35
CA ALA A 89 4.25 -14.18 -2.56
C ALA A 89 4.23 -15.14 -3.75
N ARG A 90 3.02 -15.45 -4.22
CA ARG A 90 2.79 -16.10 -5.51
C ARG A 90 3.39 -15.24 -6.63
N PRO A 91 4.01 -15.87 -7.64
CA PRO A 91 4.55 -15.17 -8.78
C PRO A 91 3.43 -14.52 -9.59
N LEU A 92 3.77 -13.43 -10.29
CA LEU A 92 2.84 -12.76 -11.19
C LEU A 92 2.51 -13.69 -12.37
N SER A 93 1.24 -13.79 -12.72
CA SER A 93 0.79 -14.59 -13.86
C SER A 93 1.17 -13.93 -15.17
N ASP A 94 1.45 -14.73 -16.19
CA ASP A 94 1.73 -14.24 -17.54
C ASP A 94 0.45 -14.09 -18.37
N LYS A 95 -0.54 -14.97 -18.16
CA LYS A 95 -1.85 -14.94 -18.82
C LYS A 95 -3.00 -15.02 -17.83
N GLY A 96 -4.09 -14.34 -18.16
CA GLY A 96 -5.34 -14.29 -17.41
C GLY A 96 -6.40 -15.28 -17.92
N SER A 97 -6.08 -16.07 -18.95
CA SER A 97 -6.93 -17.15 -19.43
C SER A 97 -6.74 -18.40 -18.58
N GLY A 98 -7.85 -18.89 -18.01
CA GLY A 98 -7.86 -20.08 -17.17
C GLY A 98 -8.76 -19.92 -15.95
N ASP A 99 -8.45 -20.67 -14.89
CA ASP A 99 -9.16 -20.55 -13.63
C ASP A 99 -8.83 -19.21 -12.96
N SER A 100 -9.86 -18.38 -12.77
CA SER A 100 -9.78 -17.09 -12.09
C SER A 100 -9.13 -17.15 -10.70
N SER A 101 -9.20 -18.32 -10.03
CA SER A 101 -8.62 -18.52 -8.70
C SER A 101 -7.08 -18.52 -8.68
N GLN A 102 -6.45 -18.68 -9.85
CA GLN A 102 -5.00 -18.83 -9.99
C GLN A 102 -4.31 -17.59 -10.58
N ILE A 103 -5.08 -16.59 -11.04
CA ILE A 103 -4.54 -15.39 -11.66
C ILE A 103 -3.99 -14.45 -10.58
N THR A 104 -2.69 -14.18 -10.63
CA THR A 104 -2.00 -13.32 -9.68
C THR A 104 -1.48 -12.06 -10.38
N GLN A 105 -2.14 -10.92 -10.16
CA GLN A 105 -1.74 -9.62 -10.74
C GLN A 105 -0.85 -8.79 -9.80
N VAL A 106 -0.85 -9.13 -8.51
CA VAL A 106 -0.16 -8.39 -7.46
C VAL A 106 0.71 -9.36 -6.67
N SER A 107 1.96 -8.98 -6.42
CA SER A 107 2.88 -9.75 -5.58
C SER A 107 3.74 -8.81 -4.74
N PRO A 108 3.91 -9.07 -3.42
CA PRO A 108 3.35 -10.18 -2.63
C PRO A 108 1.85 -10.00 -2.31
N GLN A 109 1.14 -11.08 -1.94
CA GLN A 109 -0.29 -11.03 -1.61
C GLN A 109 -0.54 -10.77 -0.13
N ARG A 110 0.38 -11.20 0.73
CA ARG A 110 0.23 -11.04 2.18
C ARG A 110 1.56 -10.75 2.85
N ILE A 111 1.58 -9.67 3.64
CA ILE A 111 2.73 -9.23 4.44
C ILE A 111 2.27 -9.07 5.89
N ALA A 112 3.06 -9.60 6.82
CA ALA A 112 2.95 -9.30 8.25
C ALA A 112 3.87 -8.14 8.59
N LEU A 113 3.28 -7.01 8.97
CA LEU A 113 4.00 -5.82 9.37
C LEU A 113 3.87 -5.65 10.89
N ARG A 114 4.99 -5.66 11.60
CA ARG A 114 5.05 -5.37 13.03
C ARG A 114 5.78 -4.04 13.17
N LEU A 115 5.07 -3.01 13.64
CA LEU A 115 5.64 -1.70 13.89
C LEU A 115 5.57 -1.39 15.38
N ARG A 116 6.65 -0.84 15.91
CA ARG A 116 6.69 -0.26 17.24
C ARG A 116 5.87 1.05 17.28
N PRO A 117 5.27 1.42 18.42
CA PRO A 117 4.63 2.71 18.56
C PRO A 117 5.60 3.86 18.31
N GLY A 118 5.46 4.53 17.16
CA GLY A 118 6.02 5.85 16.94
C GLY A 118 5.24 6.91 17.71
N ARG A 119 5.85 8.06 17.95
CA ARG A 119 5.17 9.16 18.63
C ARG A 119 3.98 9.64 17.78
N ARG A 120 2.76 9.49 18.29
CA ARG A 120 1.60 10.29 17.85
C ARG A 120 1.65 11.61 18.61
N GLY A 121 2.40 12.56 18.08
CA GLY A 121 2.39 13.95 18.54
C GLY A 121 1.51 14.76 17.59
N GLU A 122 0.54 15.46 18.15
CA GLU A 122 -0.34 16.42 17.50
C GLU A 122 0.44 17.43 16.66
N GLU A 123 0.53 17.19 15.35
CA GLU A 123 0.32 18.22 14.35
C GLU A 123 0.12 17.53 13.01
N LEU A 124 -1.03 17.84 12.40
CA LEU A 124 -1.53 17.20 11.21
C LEU A 124 -0.82 17.74 9.95
N THR A 125 0.50 17.87 9.96
CA THR A 125 1.25 18.32 8.78
C THR A 125 2.70 17.88 8.88
N SER A 126 3.14 17.16 7.85
CA SER A 126 4.52 16.79 7.56
C SER A 126 5.05 15.53 8.26
N PHE A 127 5.08 14.45 7.47
CA PHE A 127 5.92 13.27 7.60
C PHE A 127 5.82 12.47 8.91
N CYS A 128 5.36 11.22 8.80
CA CYS A 128 5.77 10.15 9.70
C CYS A 128 7.28 10.26 9.91
N LEU A 129 7.73 10.73 11.08
CA LEU A 129 9.16 10.84 11.37
C LEU A 129 9.76 9.45 11.17
N ALA A 130 10.69 9.41 10.22
CA ALA A 130 11.18 8.25 9.50
C ALA A 130 12.10 7.33 10.33
N ASP A 131 11.90 7.23 11.64
CA ASP A 131 12.87 6.57 12.53
C ASP A 131 12.59 5.04 12.66
N ASP A 132 11.38 4.56 12.30
CA ASP A 132 11.09 3.10 12.25
C ASP A 132 10.15 2.70 11.12
N SER A 133 10.21 3.42 10.00
CA SER A 133 9.47 3.00 8.81
C SER A 133 10.08 1.70 8.28
N LYS A 134 9.24 0.70 8.04
CA LYS A 134 9.63 -0.50 7.30
C LYS A 134 9.10 -0.37 5.88
N ASN A 135 10.01 -0.43 4.92
CA ASN A 135 9.67 -0.43 3.52
C ASN A 135 9.34 -1.85 3.05
N PHE A 136 8.43 -1.94 2.10
CA PHE A 136 8.15 -3.15 1.36
C PHE A 136 7.82 -2.76 -0.08
N SER A 137 8.13 -3.65 -1.03
CA SER A 137 7.84 -3.45 -2.44
C SER A 137 6.61 -4.26 -2.84
N VAL A 138 5.82 -3.67 -3.74
CA VAL A 138 4.67 -4.33 -4.37
C VAL A 138 4.85 -4.23 -5.87
N GLN A 139 4.74 -5.36 -6.53
CA GLN A 139 4.77 -5.46 -7.99
C GLN A 139 3.35 -5.67 -8.48
N VAL A 140 2.96 -4.88 -9.48
CA VAL A 140 1.65 -4.96 -10.12
C VAL A 140 1.88 -5.17 -11.61
N ARG A 141 1.18 -6.14 -12.19
CA ARG A 141 1.21 -6.40 -13.63
C ARG A 141 -0.21 -6.42 -14.17
N GLN A 142 -0.43 -5.67 -15.25
CA GLN A 142 -1.62 -5.86 -16.08
C GLN A 142 -1.43 -7.15 -16.87
N VAL A 143 -2.15 -8.20 -16.46
CA VAL A 143 -2.03 -9.52 -17.06
C VAL A 143 -2.75 -9.54 -18.41
N GLU A 144 -2.09 -10.11 -19.42
CA GLU A 144 -2.66 -10.27 -20.75
C GLU A 144 -3.83 -11.27 -20.73
N ASP A 145 -4.80 -11.13 -21.63
CA ASP A 145 -5.90 -12.09 -21.78
C ASP A 145 -6.76 -12.26 -20.51
N TYR A 146 -6.98 -11.17 -19.77
CA TYR A 146 -7.84 -11.15 -18.59
C TYR A 146 -9.33 -11.15 -19.00
N PRO A 147 -10.24 -11.88 -18.30
CA PRO A 147 -11.66 -11.89 -18.64
C PRO A 147 -12.28 -10.49 -18.52
N VAL A 148 -13.12 -10.13 -19.49
CA VAL A 148 -13.79 -8.82 -19.54
C VAL A 148 -15.29 -9.00 -19.63
N ASP A 149 -16.02 -8.31 -18.76
CA ASP A 149 -17.47 -8.22 -18.78
C ASP A 149 -17.87 -6.79 -19.15
N ILE A 150 -18.61 -6.65 -20.25
CA ILE A 150 -19.12 -5.35 -20.74
C ILE A 150 -20.64 -5.33 -20.58
N TYR A 151 -21.16 -4.46 -19.73
CA TYR A 151 -22.59 -4.23 -19.61
C TYR A 151 -22.98 -2.94 -20.32
N TYR A 152 -23.69 -3.07 -21.43
CA TYR A 152 -24.15 -1.92 -22.22
C TYR A 152 -25.51 -1.47 -21.70
N LEU A 153 -25.54 -0.34 -21.00
CA LEU A 153 -26.76 0.28 -20.50
C LEU A 153 -27.15 1.44 -21.42
N MET A 154 -28.24 1.26 -22.16
CA MET A 154 -28.68 2.20 -23.20
C MET A 154 -29.95 2.95 -22.80
N ASP A 155 -30.03 4.22 -23.17
CA ASP A 155 -31.31 4.94 -23.20
C ASP A 155 -32.11 4.51 -24.45
N LEU A 156 -33.35 4.08 -24.26
CA LEU A 156 -34.28 3.73 -25.35
C LEU A 156 -35.39 4.78 -25.55
N SER A 157 -35.13 6.02 -25.15
CA SER A 157 -35.95 7.18 -25.53
C SER A 157 -36.03 7.34 -27.05
N TYR A 158 -37.05 8.06 -27.52
CA TYR A 158 -37.32 8.21 -28.96
C TYR A 158 -36.14 8.82 -29.74
N SER A 159 -35.32 9.66 -29.09
CA SER A 159 -34.12 10.25 -29.70
C SER A 159 -33.03 9.23 -30.01
N MET A 160 -33.03 8.06 -29.38
CA MET A 160 -32.01 7.01 -29.55
C MET A 160 -32.42 5.94 -30.57
N LYS A 161 -33.48 6.19 -31.34
CA LYS A 161 -34.08 5.22 -32.28
C LYS A 161 -33.13 4.83 -33.40
N ASP A 162 -32.36 5.76 -33.94
CA ASP A 162 -31.35 5.54 -34.97
C ASP A 162 -30.08 4.88 -34.43
N ASP A 163 -29.66 5.24 -33.22
CA ASP A 163 -28.53 4.61 -32.52
C ASP A 163 -28.74 3.11 -32.29
N LEU A 164 -29.98 2.69 -32.01
CA LEU A 164 -30.32 1.28 -31.80
C LEU A 164 -29.99 0.42 -33.03
N TRP A 165 -30.16 0.95 -34.23
CA TRP A 165 -29.78 0.26 -35.47
C TRP A 165 -28.25 0.11 -35.56
N SER A 166 -27.52 1.17 -35.22
CA SER A 166 -26.05 1.18 -35.24
C SER A 166 -25.45 0.18 -34.24
N ILE A 167 -26.10 -0.01 -33.09
CA ILE A 167 -25.61 -0.89 -32.01
C ILE A 167 -25.72 -2.37 -32.34
N GLN A 168 -26.71 -2.80 -33.13
CA GLN A 168 -26.82 -4.20 -33.55
C GLN A 168 -25.56 -4.66 -34.32
N ASN A 169 -25.06 -3.81 -35.21
CA ASN A 169 -23.82 -4.08 -35.95
C ASN A 169 -22.57 -3.84 -35.09
N LEU A 170 -22.64 -2.93 -34.12
CA LEU A 170 -21.53 -2.66 -33.21
C LEU A 170 -21.28 -3.82 -32.24
N GLY A 171 -22.31 -4.54 -31.78
CA GLY A 171 -22.15 -5.65 -30.83
C GLY A 171 -21.26 -6.77 -31.37
N THR A 172 -21.49 -7.21 -32.61
CA THR A 172 -20.66 -8.22 -33.27
C THR A 172 -19.26 -7.70 -33.59
N LYS A 173 -19.14 -6.44 -34.02
CA LYS A 173 -17.85 -5.81 -34.29
C LYS A 173 -17.02 -5.64 -33.01
N LEU A 174 -17.63 -5.20 -31.91
CA LEU A 174 -17.02 -5.06 -30.60
C LEU A 174 -16.52 -6.41 -30.10
N ALA A 175 -17.38 -7.44 -30.15
CA ALA A 175 -16.98 -8.80 -29.79
C ALA A 175 -15.77 -9.27 -30.61
N SER A 176 -15.73 -9.00 -31.93
CA SER A 176 -14.59 -9.39 -32.78
C SER A 176 -13.28 -8.67 -32.41
N GLN A 177 -13.34 -7.40 -32.02
CA GLN A 177 -12.13 -6.64 -31.64
C GLN A 177 -11.67 -7.02 -30.22
N MET A 178 -12.60 -7.16 -29.29
CA MET A 178 -12.30 -7.57 -27.92
C MET A 178 -11.75 -8.99 -27.85
N ARG A 179 -12.18 -9.90 -28.74
CA ARG A 179 -11.64 -11.27 -28.81
C ARG A 179 -10.14 -11.34 -29.14
N LYS A 180 -9.56 -10.27 -29.69
CA LYS A 180 -8.11 -10.17 -29.92
C LYS A 180 -7.33 -9.84 -28.64
N LEU A 181 -8.01 -9.28 -27.64
CA LEU A 181 -7.43 -8.84 -26.37
C LEU A 181 -7.75 -9.80 -25.23
N THR A 182 -8.94 -10.40 -25.24
CA THR A 182 -9.42 -11.34 -24.23
C THR A 182 -10.17 -12.50 -24.87
N SER A 183 -9.89 -13.71 -24.41
CA SER A 183 -10.52 -14.96 -24.81
C SER A 183 -11.88 -15.15 -24.13
N ASN A 184 -12.09 -14.54 -22.96
CA ASN A 184 -13.31 -14.67 -22.16
C ASN A 184 -14.00 -13.31 -22.06
N LEU A 185 -14.86 -13.05 -23.04
CA LEU A 185 -15.67 -11.84 -23.13
C LEU A 185 -17.13 -12.17 -22.82
N ARG A 186 -17.74 -11.43 -21.89
CA ARG A 186 -19.19 -11.45 -21.66
C ARG A 186 -19.77 -10.08 -21.98
N ILE A 187 -20.92 -10.07 -22.64
CA ILE A 187 -21.63 -8.84 -22.97
C ILE A 187 -23.05 -8.96 -22.44
N GLY A 188 -23.49 -7.95 -21.68
CA GLY A 188 -24.86 -7.78 -21.26
C GLY A 188 -25.46 -6.51 -21.87
N PHE A 189 -26.79 -6.49 -22.01
CA PHE A 189 -27.53 -5.33 -22.47
C PHE A 189 -28.61 -4.98 -21.45
N GLY A 190 -28.73 -3.71 -21.14
CA GLY A 190 -29.76 -3.12 -20.32
C GLY A 190 -30.32 -1.88 -21.00
N ALA A 191 -31.59 -1.61 -20.77
CA ALA A 191 -32.26 -0.45 -21.31
C ALA A 191 -32.96 0.33 -20.19
N PHE A 192 -32.99 1.64 -20.33
CA PHE A 192 -33.80 2.51 -19.50
C PHE A 192 -34.46 3.60 -20.36
N VAL A 193 -35.52 4.19 -19.83
CA VAL A 193 -36.14 5.41 -20.39
C VAL A 193 -36.34 6.37 -19.22
N ASP A 194 -37.51 6.34 -18.58
CA ASP A 194 -37.80 7.04 -17.34
C ASP A 194 -38.84 6.25 -16.53
N LYS A 195 -39.20 6.73 -15.34
CA LYS A 195 -40.20 6.11 -14.47
C LYS A 195 -41.57 6.07 -15.19
N PRO A 196 -42.30 4.95 -15.19
CA PRO A 196 -43.62 4.84 -15.81
C PRO A 196 -44.72 5.47 -14.94
N VAL A 197 -44.56 6.75 -14.60
CA VAL A 197 -45.47 7.52 -13.74
C VAL A 197 -45.55 8.97 -14.21
N SER A 198 -46.69 9.62 -13.99
CA SER A 198 -46.84 11.05 -14.25
C SER A 198 -45.89 11.87 -13.37
N PRO A 199 -45.25 12.95 -13.86
CA PRO A 199 -45.42 13.59 -15.19
C PRO A 199 -44.50 13.04 -16.30
N TYR A 200 -43.72 11.99 -16.04
CA TYR A 200 -42.71 11.46 -16.97
C TYR A 200 -43.31 10.58 -18.09
N MET A 201 -44.47 9.98 -17.84
CA MET A 201 -45.20 9.15 -18.81
C MET A 201 -46.52 9.82 -19.24
N TYR A 202 -46.85 9.74 -20.53
CA TYR A 202 -48.15 10.16 -21.06
C TYR A 202 -49.25 9.21 -20.57
N ILE A 203 -50.19 9.72 -19.78
CA ILE A 203 -51.31 8.95 -19.19
C ILE A 203 -52.66 9.20 -19.88
N SER A 204 -52.73 10.15 -20.80
CA SER A 204 -53.94 10.53 -21.54
C SER A 204 -53.55 10.94 -22.96
N PRO A 205 -54.31 10.54 -24.00
CA PRO A 205 -55.50 9.67 -23.99
C PRO A 205 -55.20 8.20 -23.64
N PRO A 206 -56.20 7.33 -23.42
CA PRO A 206 -55.99 5.91 -23.08
C PRO A 206 -55.14 5.13 -24.12
N GLU A 207 -55.12 5.60 -25.36
CA GLU A 207 -54.28 5.07 -26.45
C GLU A 207 -52.78 5.30 -26.19
N ALA A 208 -52.41 6.42 -25.56
CA ALA A 208 -51.02 6.78 -25.24
C ALA A 208 -50.37 5.84 -24.21
N LEU A 209 -51.17 5.16 -23.38
CA LEU A 209 -50.68 4.15 -22.43
C LEU A 209 -50.19 2.88 -23.13
N LYS A 210 -50.81 2.51 -24.26
CA LYS A 210 -50.40 1.35 -25.05
C LYS A 210 -49.30 1.70 -26.05
N ASN A 211 -49.40 2.88 -26.64
CA ASN A 211 -48.42 3.40 -27.57
C ASN A 211 -48.13 4.87 -27.24
N PRO A 212 -47.04 5.18 -26.51
CA PRO A 212 -46.65 6.55 -26.21
C PRO A 212 -46.40 7.41 -27.47
N CYS A 213 -46.21 6.78 -28.64
CA CYS A 213 -46.04 7.42 -29.94
C CYS A 213 -47.28 7.14 -30.82
N TYR A 214 -48.47 7.55 -30.37
CA TYR A 214 -49.74 7.25 -31.03
C TYR A 214 -50.06 8.17 -32.23
N GLU A 215 -49.36 9.28 -32.40
CA GLU A 215 -49.50 10.18 -33.57
C GLU A 215 -48.80 9.65 -34.82
#